data_AF-A0A5A7RJS7-F1
#
_entry.id   AF-A0A5A7RJS7-F1
#
_cell.length_a   1.000
_cell.length_b   1.000
_cell.length_c   1.000
_cell.angle_alpha   90.00
_cell.angle_beta   90.00
_cell.angle_gamma   90.00
#
_symmetry.space_group_name_H-M   'P 1'
#
loop_
_entity.id
_entity.type
_entity.pdbx_description
1 polymer ?
#
loop_
_entity_poly.entity_id
_entity_poly.type
_entity_poly.pdbx_seq_one_letter_code
_entity_poly.pdbx_strand_id
1 'polypeptide(L)'
;MHHTIGRYQKHAKEIQANNPSMEHDHTQHLKLEAASMMKKIEQLEASKGKLLGQGLGTCTIEELQQLERQLERSVSVIRARKMQVYKQQIEQLKEKERALAAENALLYEKVGIETERELKEEKAVGTPAEISEISDVETDLFIGPPETRNKRSFPK
;
A
#
# COMPACT_ATOMS: atom_id res chain seq x y z
N MET A 1 -11.09 -41.99 -27.29
CA MET A 1 -10.52 -40.62 -27.44
C MET A 1 -9.72 -40.47 -28.73
N HIS A 2 -8.69 -41.29 -28.97
CA HIS A 2 -7.84 -41.26 -30.16
C HIS A 2 -8.60 -41.40 -31.50
N HIS A 3 -9.60 -42.29 -31.57
CA HIS A 3 -10.42 -42.48 -32.77
C HIS A 3 -11.25 -41.23 -33.14
N THR A 4 -11.72 -40.49 -32.15
CA THR A 4 -12.45 -39.23 -32.37
C THR A 4 -11.51 -38.15 -32.90
N ILE A 5 -10.32 -38.01 -32.31
CA ILE A 5 -9.28 -37.07 -32.77
C ILE A 5 -8.87 -37.38 -34.22
N GLY A 6 -8.67 -38.66 -34.57
CA GLY A 6 -8.33 -39.07 -35.93
C GLY A 6 -9.40 -38.71 -36.97
N ARG A 7 -10.69 -38.85 -36.62
CA ARG A 7 -11.80 -38.42 -37.49
C ARG A 7 -11.79 -36.91 -37.72
N TYR A 8 -11.58 -36.11 -36.68
CA TYR A 8 -11.48 -34.66 -36.80
C TYR A 8 -10.27 -34.23 -37.64
N GLN A 9 -9.10 -34.84 -37.44
CA GLN A 9 -7.91 -34.54 -38.24
C GLN A 9 -8.09 -34.88 -39.72
N LYS A 10 -8.75 -36.01 -40.03
CA LYS A 10 -9.03 -36.39 -41.42
C LYS A 10 -9.99 -35.40 -42.09
N HIS A 11 -11.05 -35.02 -41.38
CA HIS A 11 -12.04 -34.07 -41.89
C HIS A 11 -11.45 -32.66 -42.06
N ALA A 12 -10.55 -32.22 -41.16
CA ALA A 12 -9.83 -30.96 -41.30
C ALA A 12 -8.92 -30.95 -42.54
N LYS A 13 -8.18 -32.04 -42.79
CA LYS A 13 -7.34 -32.21 -43.99
C LYS A 13 -8.16 -32.25 -45.28
N GLU A 14 -9.34 -32.87 -45.28
CA GLU A 14 -10.25 -32.87 -46.44
C GLU A 14 -10.80 -31.46 -46.74
N ILE A 15 -11.14 -30.68 -45.71
CA ILE A 15 -11.54 -29.27 -45.89
C ILE A 15 -10.39 -28.44 -46.47
N GLN A 16 -9.17 -28.64 -45.94
CA GLN A 16 -7.93 -27.99 -46.42
C GLN A 16 -7.63 -28.35 -47.88
N ALA A 17 -7.84 -29.61 -48.28
CA ALA A 17 -7.66 -30.06 -49.66
C ALA A 17 -8.71 -29.47 -50.62
N ASN A 18 -9.94 -29.23 -50.15
CA ASN A 18 -11.01 -28.63 -50.95
C ASN A 18 -10.90 -27.10 -51.10
N ASN A 19 -10.24 -26.40 -50.17
CA ASN A 19 -10.05 -24.95 -50.22
C ASN A 19 -8.65 -24.51 -49.73
N PRO A 20 -7.56 -24.94 -50.40
CA PRO A 20 -6.20 -24.66 -49.96
C PRO A 20 -5.85 -23.17 -49.98
N SER A 21 -6.48 -22.38 -50.87
CA SER A 21 -6.27 -20.92 -50.93
C SER A 21 -6.77 -20.23 -49.67
N MET A 22 -7.98 -20.54 -49.19
CA MET A 22 -8.57 -19.82 -48.04
C MET A 22 -7.78 -20.03 -46.74
N GLU A 23 -7.28 -21.24 -46.50
CA GLU A 23 -6.49 -21.49 -45.28
C GLU A 23 -5.07 -20.91 -45.39
N HIS A 24 -4.49 -20.91 -46.60
CA HIS A 24 -3.22 -20.24 -46.87
C HIS A 24 -3.36 -18.72 -46.65
N ASP A 25 -4.41 -18.10 -47.18
CA ASP A 25 -4.71 -16.68 -47.05
C ASP A 25 -4.98 -16.32 -45.58
N HIS A 26 -5.72 -17.16 -44.85
CA HIS A 26 -5.95 -16.97 -43.41
C HIS A 26 -4.66 -17.08 -42.59
N THR A 27 -3.82 -18.07 -42.87
CA THR A 27 -2.53 -18.25 -42.20
C THR A 27 -1.57 -17.09 -42.53
N GLN A 28 -1.56 -16.61 -43.77
CA GLN A 28 -0.79 -15.43 -44.16
C GLN A 28 -1.30 -14.18 -43.45
N HIS A 29 -2.62 -13.98 -43.39
CA HIS A 29 -3.24 -12.87 -42.66
C HIS A 29 -2.82 -12.87 -41.19
N LEU A 30 -2.91 -14.00 -40.50
CA LEU A 30 -2.47 -14.13 -39.09
C LEU A 30 -0.98 -13.82 -38.91
N LYS A 31 -0.13 -14.25 -39.85
CA LYS A 31 1.31 -13.91 -39.82
C LYS A 31 1.54 -12.42 -39.98
N LEU A 32 0.83 -11.76 -40.89
CA LEU A 32 0.91 -10.31 -41.08
C LEU A 32 0.44 -9.55 -39.83
N GLU A 33 -0.66 -10.00 -39.21
CA GLU A 33 -1.18 -9.43 -37.97
C GLU A 33 -0.17 -9.60 -36.82
N ALA A 34 0.40 -10.79 -36.67
CA ALA A 34 1.44 -11.05 -35.68
C ALA A 34 2.68 -10.16 -35.88
N ALA A 35 3.15 -10.01 -37.12
CA ALA A 35 4.26 -9.12 -37.46
C ALA A 35 3.94 -7.65 -37.16
N SER A 36 2.71 -7.21 -37.44
CA SER A 36 2.22 -5.87 -37.12
C SER A 36 2.21 -5.62 -35.61
N MET A 37 1.71 -6.57 -34.82
CA MET A 37 1.72 -6.50 -33.36
C MET A 37 3.14 -6.44 -32.81
N MET A 38 4.05 -7.27 -33.32
CA MET A 38 5.46 -7.27 -32.90
C MET A 38 6.12 -5.91 -33.16
N LYS A 39 5.93 -5.35 -34.36
CA LYS A 39 6.41 -4.01 -34.69
C LYS A 39 5.83 -2.95 -33.75
N LYS A 40 4.56 -3.09 -33.34
CA LYS A 40 3.92 -2.15 -32.41
C LYS A 40 4.54 -2.24 -31.00
N ILE A 41 4.85 -3.45 -30.54
CA ILE A 41 5.54 -3.68 -29.26
C ILE A 41 6.92 -3.01 -29.29
N GLU A 42 7.72 -3.26 -30.33
CA GLU A 42 9.05 -2.66 -30.48
C GLU A 42 9.00 -1.12 -30.44
N GLN A 43 8.02 -0.51 -31.13
CA GLN A 43 7.81 0.93 -31.09
C GLN A 43 7.47 1.45 -29.68
N LEU A 44 6.63 0.72 -28.95
CA LEU A 44 6.25 1.08 -27.57
C LEU A 44 7.44 0.94 -26.62
N GLU A 45 8.23 -0.12 -26.76
CA GLU A 45 9.42 -0.35 -25.96
C GLU A 45 10.49 0.69 -26.23
N ALA A 46 10.73 1.05 -27.49
CA ALA A 46 11.62 2.14 -27.86
C ALA A 46 11.16 3.48 -27.28
N SER A 47 9.86 3.80 -27.39
CA SER A 47 9.27 5.00 -26.81
C SER A 47 9.42 5.05 -25.28
N LYS A 48 9.16 3.93 -24.60
CA LYS A 48 9.41 3.77 -23.16
C LYS A 48 10.88 3.98 -22.82
N GLY A 49 11.79 3.39 -23.60
CA GLY A 49 13.24 3.58 -23.45
C GLY A 49 13.62 5.05 -23.52
N LYS A 50 13.13 5.78 -24.52
CA LYS A 50 13.34 7.23 -24.65
C LYS A 50 12.83 7.99 -23.41
N LEU A 51 11.62 7.69 -22.93
CA LEU A 51 11.07 8.29 -21.69
C LEU A 51 11.92 7.99 -20.44
N LEU A 52 12.65 6.87 -20.44
CA LEU A 52 13.60 6.49 -19.39
C LEU A 52 15.01 7.04 -19.62
N GLY A 53 15.23 7.84 -20.65
CA GLY A 53 16.52 8.44 -20.99
C GLY A 53 17.46 7.51 -21.78
N GLN A 54 16.97 6.40 -22.32
CA GLN A 54 17.74 5.44 -23.10
C GLN A 54 17.71 5.79 -24.59
N GLY A 55 18.82 5.55 -25.30
CA GLY A 55 18.88 5.69 -26.77
C GLY A 55 18.65 7.12 -27.28
N LEU A 56 18.86 8.14 -26.44
CA LEU A 56 18.60 9.54 -26.81
C LEU A 56 19.54 10.09 -27.88
N GLY A 57 20.71 9.47 -28.10
CA GLY A 57 21.69 9.92 -29.09
C GLY A 57 21.21 9.88 -30.54
N THR A 58 20.12 9.15 -30.84
CA THR A 58 19.49 9.12 -32.16
C THR A 58 18.29 10.07 -32.29
N CYS A 59 17.92 10.76 -31.20
CA CYS A 59 16.78 11.68 -31.20
C CYS A 59 17.18 13.05 -31.76
N THR A 60 16.24 13.70 -32.46
CA THR A 60 16.45 15.09 -32.87
C THR A 60 16.23 16.04 -31.70
N ILE A 61 16.64 17.30 -31.86
CA ILE A 61 16.45 18.33 -30.83
C ILE A 61 14.95 18.55 -30.56
N GLU A 62 14.12 18.54 -31.60
CA GLU A 62 12.67 18.70 -31.48
C GLU A 62 12.03 17.55 -30.70
N GLU A 63 12.46 16.31 -30.97
CA GLU A 63 12.00 15.12 -30.24
C GLU A 63 12.39 15.19 -28.76
N LEU A 64 13.62 15.62 -28.46
CA LEU A 64 14.10 15.78 -27.08
C LEU A 64 13.31 16.83 -26.32
N GLN A 65 13.06 17.99 -26.94
CA GLN A 65 12.23 19.04 -26.34
C GLN A 65 10.78 18.58 -26.12
N GLN A 66 10.22 17.78 -27.02
CA GLN A 66 8.89 17.21 -26.82
C GLN A 66 8.88 16.24 -25.63
N LEU A 67 9.90 15.39 -25.53
CA LEU A 67 10.06 14.45 -24.43
C LEU A 67 10.17 15.16 -23.08
N GLU A 68 11.00 16.19 -23.01
CA GLU A 68 11.16 17.05 -21.82
C GLU A 68 9.81 17.65 -21.38
N ARG A 69 9.11 18.34 -22.29
CA ARG A 69 7.80 18.93 -21.99
C ARG A 69 6.78 17.88 -21.54
N GLN A 70 6.81 16.67 -22.12
CA GLN A 70 5.92 15.59 -21.70
C GLN A 70 6.24 15.12 -20.27
N LEU A 71 7.52 14.91 -19.97
CA LEU A 71 7.99 14.50 -18.66
C LEU A 71 7.67 15.55 -17.59
N GLU A 72 7.97 16.83 -17.83
CA GLU A 72 7.66 17.92 -16.91
C GLU A 72 6.17 17.99 -16.57
N ARG A 73 5.29 17.97 -17.58
CA ARG A 73 3.84 17.97 -17.37
C ARG A 73 3.39 16.77 -16.56
N SER A 74 3.84 15.57 -16.92
CA SER A 74 3.44 14.34 -16.21
C SER A 74 3.89 14.34 -14.75
N VAL A 75 5.13 14.76 -14.46
CA VAL A 75 5.66 14.86 -13.10
C VAL A 75 4.86 15.88 -12.29
N SER A 76 4.52 17.03 -12.88
CA SER A 76 3.69 18.05 -12.25
C SER A 76 2.32 17.50 -11.85
N VAL A 77 1.64 16.81 -12.77
CA VAL A 77 0.33 16.18 -12.52
C VAL A 77 0.42 15.10 -11.42
N ILE A 78 1.44 14.23 -11.48
CA ILE A 78 1.65 13.17 -10.49
C ILE A 78 1.86 13.78 -9.10
N ARG A 79 2.70 14.81 -9.00
CA ARG A 79 2.99 15.49 -7.73
C ARG A 79 1.74 16.16 -7.16
N ALA A 80 0.99 16.87 -7.99
CA ALA A 80 -0.26 17.52 -7.58
C ALA A 80 -1.27 16.50 -7.02
N ARG A 81 -1.48 15.38 -7.74
CA ARG A 81 -2.36 14.30 -7.28
C ARG A 81 -1.87 13.67 -5.98
N LYS A 82 -0.56 13.41 -5.86
CA LYS A 82 0.03 12.84 -4.64
C LYS A 82 -0.17 13.77 -3.44
N MET A 83 0.06 15.06 -3.61
CA MET A 83 -0.18 16.07 -2.57
C MET A 83 -1.65 16.13 -2.18
N GLN A 84 -2.57 16.09 -3.14
CA GLN A 84 -4.01 16.07 -2.87
C GLN A 84 -4.41 14.86 -2.01
N VAL A 85 -3.96 13.66 -2.38
CA VAL A 85 -4.25 12.42 -1.64
C VAL A 85 -3.68 12.50 -0.22
N TYR A 86 -2.44 12.95 -0.06
CA TYR A 86 -1.85 13.09 1.28
C TYR A 86 -2.56 14.14 2.13
N LYS A 87 -2.98 15.26 1.55
CA LYS A 87 -3.77 16.26 2.28
C LYS A 87 -5.06 15.65 2.82
N GLN A 88 -5.78 14.89 2.00
CA GLN A 88 -7.01 14.19 2.42
C GLN A 88 -6.74 13.19 3.54
N GLN A 89 -5.66 12.39 3.44
CA GLN A 89 -5.28 11.45 4.50
C GLN A 89 -4.93 12.14 5.81
N ILE A 90 -4.18 13.26 5.76
CA ILE A 90 -3.85 14.05 6.95
C ILE A 90 -5.11 14.61 7.61
N GLU A 91 -6.05 15.13 6.82
CA GLU A 91 -7.33 15.65 7.34
C GLU A 91 -8.15 14.56 8.03
N GLN A 92 -8.27 13.38 7.41
CA GLN A 92 -8.95 12.23 8.01
C GLN A 92 -8.32 11.79 9.33
N LEU A 93 -6.98 11.72 9.39
CA LEU A 93 -6.26 11.35 10.61
C LEU A 93 -6.45 12.39 11.72
N LYS A 94 -6.43 13.68 11.41
CA LYS A 94 -6.69 14.76 12.37
C LYS A 94 -8.12 14.73 12.91
N GLU A 95 -9.10 14.35 12.08
CA GLU A 95 -10.47 14.17 12.55
C GLU A 95 -10.59 12.98 13.50
N LYS A 96 -9.97 11.85 13.14
CA LYS A 96 -9.92 10.66 14.01
C LYS A 96 -9.22 10.94 15.33
N GLU A 97 -8.10 11.66 15.31
CA GLU A 97 -7.39 12.08 16.52
C GLU A 97 -8.29 12.91 17.44
N ARG A 98 -9.01 13.90 16.90
CA ARG A 98 -9.95 14.72 17.68
C ARG A 98 -11.09 13.90 18.27
N ALA A 99 -11.66 12.96 17.51
CA ALA A 99 -12.73 12.09 17.98
C ALA A 99 -12.26 11.20 19.14
N LEU A 100 -11.10 10.57 19.00
CA LEU A 100 -10.51 9.72 20.05
C LEU A 100 -10.11 10.53 21.28
N ALA A 101 -9.57 11.74 21.11
CA ALA A 101 -9.24 12.62 22.23
C ALA A 101 -10.50 13.03 23.02
N ALA A 102 -11.61 13.32 22.33
CA ALA A 102 -12.88 13.62 22.96
C ALA A 102 -13.44 12.40 23.72
N GLU A 103 -13.40 11.21 23.12
CA GLU A 103 -13.84 9.96 23.77
C GLU A 103 -12.98 9.65 25.01
N ASN A 104 -11.66 9.75 24.90
CA ASN A 104 -10.76 9.55 26.03
C ASN A 104 -11.04 10.53 27.18
N ALA A 105 -11.29 11.81 26.88
CA ALA A 105 -11.63 12.80 27.90
C ALA A 105 -12.90 12.43 28.67
N LEU A 106 -13.95 11.97 27.96
CA LEU A 106 -15.19 11.48 28.58
C LEU A 106 -14.95 10.24 29.46
N LEU A 107 -14.10 9.31 29.01
CA LEU A 107 -13.75 8.13 29.79
C LEU A 107 -12.97 8.48 31.06
N TYR A 108 -12.01 9.40 30.97
CA TYR A 108 -11.27 9.88 32.14
C TYR A 108 -12.19 10.54 33.18
N GLU A 109 -13.14 11.36 32.73
CA GLU A 109 -14.15 11.97 33.60
C GLU A 109 -15.01 10.88 34.28
N LYS A 110 -15.47 9.88 33.52
CA LYS A 110 -16.29 8.80 34.05
C LYS A 110 -15.55 7.96 35.10
N VAL A 111 -14.30 7.57 34.84
CA VAL A 111 -13.46 6.82 35.77
C VAL A 111 -13.14 7.65 37.03
N GLY A 112 -12.86 8.94 36.86
CA GLY A 112 -12.69 9.86 37.99
C GLY A 112 -13.93 9.92 38.89
N ILE A 113 -15.13 9.96 38.30
CA ILE A 113 -16.40 9.97 39.05
C ILE A 113 -16.66 8.63 39.74
N GLU A 114 -16.36 7.50 39.09
CA GLU A 114 -16.54 6.16 39.65
C GLU A 114 -15.58 5.92 40.84
N THR A 115 -14.30 6.28 40.70
CA THR A 115 -13.32 6.19 41.80
C THR A 115 -13.68 7.09 42.99
N GLU A 116 -14.19 8.30 42.76
CA GLU A 116 -14.70 9.16 43.85
C GLU A 116 -15.95 8.60 44.54
N ARG A 117 -16.80 7.85 43.83
CA ARG A 117 -17.97 7.19 44.41
C ARG A 117 -17.58 5.98 45.25
N GLU A 118 -16.68 5.14 44.76
CA GLU A 118 -16.15 3.98 45.51
C GLU A 118 -15.46 4.43 46.81
N LEU A 119 -14.67 5.51 46.78
CA LEU A 119 -14.06 6.08 47.99
C LEU A 119 -15.06 6.68 48.99
N LYS A 120 -16.25 7.10 48.53
CA LYS A 120 -17.32 7.60 49.41
C LYS A 120 -18.18 6.46 49.98
N GLU A 121 -18.36 5.38 49.24
CA GLU A 121 -19.07 4.18 49.69
C GLU A 121 -18.24 3.38 50.71
N GLU A 122 -16.92 3.26 50.54
CA GLU A 122 -16.03 2.67 51.57
C GLU A 122 -16.03 3.47 52.89
N LYS A 123 -16.16 4.81 52.82
CA LYS A 123 -16.25 5.67 54.01
C LYS A 123 -17.61 5.63 54.71
N ALA A 124 -18.65 5.06 54.08
CA ALA A 124 -19.99 4.97 54.67
C ALA A 124 -20.23 3.65 55.44
N VAL A 125 -19.33 2.66 55.32
CA VAL A 125 -19.47 1.33 55.96
C VAL A 125 -18.50 1.13 57.15
N GLY A 126 -17.69 2.13 57.50
CA GLY A 126 -16.79 2.08 58.68
C GLY A 126 -17.38 2.76 59.93
N THR A 127 -17.71 1.99 60.96
CA THR A 127 -17.89 2.52 62.33
C THR A 127 -16.63 3.26 62.80
N PRO A 128 -16.73 4.40 63.52
CA PRO A 128 -15.55 5.11 64.00
C PRO A 128 -14.98 4.37 65.22
N ALA A 129 -14.06 3.45 64.99
CA ALA A 129 -13.24 2.83 66.02
C ALA A 129 -11.77 3.18 65.78
N GLU A 130 -11.27 4.07 66.66
CA GLU A 130 -9.88 4.25 67.06
C GLU A 130 -8.84 4.50 65.97
N ILE A 131 -8.39 5.75 65.93
CA ILE A 131 -7.15 6.17 65.27
C ILE A 131 -6.01 5.41 65.97
N SER A 132 -5.60 4.29 65.40
CA SER A 132 -4.30 3.69 65.69
C SER A 132 -3.27 4.41 64.83
N GLU A 133 -2.29 5.06 65.46
CA GLU A 133 -1.21 5.80 64.83
C GLU A 133 -0.54 4.95 63.73
N ILE A 134 -0.73 5.35 62.47
CA ILE A 134 0.00 4.78 61.34
C ILE A 134 1.40 5.39 61.40
N SER A 135 2.42 4.58 61.74
CA SER A 135 3.81 5.00 61.62
C SER A 135 4.21 5.07 60.14
N ASP A 136 4.91 6.15 59.77
CA ASP A 136 5.48 6.32 58.44
C ASP A 136 6.55 5.24 58.19
N VAL A 137 6.21 4.21 57.43
CA VAL A 137 7.20 3.27 56.89
C VAL A 137 7.61 3.79 55.52
N GLU A 138 8.86 4.25 55.42
CA GLU A 138 9.49 4.66 54.17
C GLU A 138 9.49 3.44 53.23
N THR A 139 8.64 3.49 52.20
CA THR A 139 8.64 2.48 51.15
C THR A 139 9.45 3.01 49.98
N ASP A 140 10.51 2.30 49.60
CA ASP A 140 11.31 2.58 48.40
C ASP A 140 10.52 2.20 47.12
N LEU A 141 9.36 2.83 46.94
CA LEU A 141 8.52 2.62 45.77
C LEU A 141 9.00 3.54 44.63
N PHE A 142 9.93 3.04 43.82
CA PHE A 142 10.35 3.72 42.60
C PHE A 142 9.30 3.53 41.49
N ILE A 143 8.42 4.51 41.30
CA ILE A 143 7.51 4.56 40.15
C ILE A 143 8.26 5.24 38.99
N GLY A 144 9.05 4.44 38.26
CA GLY A 144 9.76 4.89 37.06
C GLY A 144 9.93 3.77 36.03
N PRO A 145 10.28 4.09 34.78
CA PRO A 145 10.53 3.09 33.75
C PRO A 145 11.61 2.10 34.22
N PRO A 146 11.47 0.79 33.97
CA PRO A 146 12.37 -0.23 34.51
C PRO A 146 13.81 -0.01 34.06
N GLU A 147 14.77 -0.18 34.98
CA GLU A 147 16.19 -0.11 34.65
C GLU A 147 16.55 -1.15 33.59
N THR A 148 16.99 -0.69 32.41
CA THR A 148 17.47 -1.58 31.37
C THR A 148 18.77 -2.23 31.81
N ARG A 149 18.70 -3.51 32.18
CA ARG A 149 19.86 -4.33 32.55
C ARG A 149 20.75 -4.62 31.32
N ASN A 150 21.56 -3.65 30.92
CA ASN A 150 22.63 -3.84 29.93
C ASN A 150 23.96 -3.34 30.49
N LYS A 151 24.56 -4.14 31.38
CA LYS A 151 26.02 -4.13 31.56
C LYS A 151 26.59 -5.32 30.82
N ARG A 152 26.97 -5.11 29.55
CA ARG A 152 27.90 -6.01 28.85
C ARG A 152 29.24 -5.89 29.56
N SER A 153 29.68 -6.95 30.25
CA SER A 153 31.07 -7.07 30.66
C SER A 153 31.89 -7.50 29.45
N PHE A 154 32.85 -6.67 29.05
CA PHE A 154 33.97 -7.12 28.23
C PHE A 154 35.18 -7.27 29.16
N PRO A 155 35.82 -8.45 29.25
CA PRO A 155 37.11 -8.56 29.90
C PRO A 155 38.23 -8.15 28.92
N LYS A 156 39.29 -7.57 29.48
CA LYS A 156 40.60 -7.35 28.84
C LYS A 156 41.37 -8.65 28.73
#